data_AF-A0A926EI55-F1
#
_entry.id   AF-A0A926EI55-F1
#
_cell.length_a   1.000
_cell.length_b   1.000
_cell.length_c   1.000
_cell.angle_alpha   90.00
_cell.angle_beta   90.00
_cell.angle_gamma   90.00
#
_symmetry.space_group_name_H-M   'P 1'
#
loop_
_entity.id
_entity.type
_entity.pdbx_description
1 polymer ?
#
loop_
_entity_poly.entity_id
_entity_poly.type
_entity_poly.pdbx_seq_one_letter_code
_entity_poly.pdbx_strand_id
1 'polypeptide(L)'
;MKYKIMPLVIIIFLLSPLSLYSYGNEVKPSLNIIPSEITLNKGQSQQFIALLGEEQGQLSRRIDWRVDGVQGNTSIDNTGVLSVGENETSPILIVTATFKEDVSRFGRAIVHVIDNKVSQQYTLTVINGTGSGRYAPNTQVLITAHVPEEKVFDHWEASKGSIENLRASQTLFTMPQEDTMVIAYFRDL
;
A
#
# COMPACT_ATOMS: atom_id res chain seq x y z
N MET A 1 75.57 25.26 -34.26
CA MET A 1 74.40 25.87 -33.59
C MET A 1 73.84 24.86 -32.60
N LYS A 2 73.76 25.21 -31.32
CA LYS A 2 73.31 24.34 -30.22
C LYS A 2 71.79 24.46 -30.05
N TYR A 3 71.07 23.35 -30.05
CA TYR A 3 69.64 23.34 -29.68
C TYR A 3 69.49 23.36 -28.17
N LYS A 4 68.72 24.33 -27.66
CA LYS A 4 68.35 24.48 -26.25
C LYS A 4 67.14 23.58 -25.98
N ILE A 5 67.31 22.59 -25.10
CA ILE A 5 66.20 21.73 -24.63
C ILE A 5 65.44 22.53 -23.56
N MET A 6 64.12 22.69 -23.71
CA MET A 6 63.19 23.16 -22.67
C MET A 6 62.31 21.99 -22.21
N PRO A 7 61.92 21.94 -20.93
CA PRO A 7 61.26 20.78 -20.36
C PRO A 7 59.83 20.64 -20.85
N LEU A 8 59.43 19.38 -20.92
CA LEU A 8 58.13 18.86 -21.32
C LEU A 8 57.05 19.28 -20.31
N VAL A 9 56.07 20.07 -20.76
CA VAL A 9 54.79 20.24 -20.04
C VAL A 9 53.76 19.39 -20.79
N ILE A 10 53.58 18.14 -20.38
CA ILE A 10 52.43 17.34 -20.79
C ILE A 10 51.22 17.90 -20.03
N ILE A 11 50.41 18.70 -20.72
CA ILE A 11 49.03 18.95 -20.29
C ILE A 11 48.24 17.71 -20.68
N ILE A 12 47.98 16.84 -19.71
CA ILE A 12 47.00 15.75 -19.88
C ILE A 12 45.63 16.42 -19.97
N PHE A 13 45.14 16.67 -21.17
CA PHE A 13 43.71 16.80 -21.37
C PHE A 13 43.09 15.46 -20.98
N LEU A 14 42.20 15.47 -19.99
CA LEU A 14 41.26 14.38 -19.71
C LEU A 14 40.38 14.22 -20.95
N LEU A 15 40.90 13.52 -21.97
CA LEU A 15 40.10 12.96 -23.04
C LEU A 15 39.21 11.91 -22.39
N SER A 16 38.00 12.34 -22.03
CA SER A 16 36.84 11.45 -21.99
C SER A 16 36.91 10.58 -23.24
N PRO A 17 36.87 9.24 -23.14
CA PRO A 17 37.03 8.41 -24.32
C PRO A 17 35.87 8.70 -25.27
N LEU A 18 36.21 9.35 -26.38
CA LEU A 18 35.40 9.49 -27.57
C LEU A 18 35.04 8.07 -28.02
N SER A 19 33.81 7.64 -27.79
CA SER A 19 33.35 6.32 -28.25
C SER A 19 33.29 6.36 -29.77
N LEU A 20 34.20 5.61 -30.41
CA LEU A 20 34.29 5.46 -31.86
C LEU A 20 32.98 4.85 -32.40
N TYR A 21 32.41 5.48 -33.43
CA TYR A 21 31.20 5.00 -34.11
C TYR A 21 31.38 3.56 -34.64
N SER A 22 30.52 2.65 -34.19
CA SER A 22 30.15 1.42 -34.89
C SER A 22 28.71 1.59 -35.38
N TYR A 23 28.51 1.73 -36.69
CA TYR A 23 27.17 1.70 -37.29
C TYR A 23 26.67 0.26 -37.28
N GLY A 24 25.94 -0.10 -36.22
CA GLY A 24 25.34 -1.41 -36.03
C GLY A 24 25.49 -1.87 -34.58
N ASN A 25 24.38 -1.80 -33.84
CA ASN A 25 24.18 -2.25 -32.45
C ASN A 25 24.61 -1.28 -31.34
N GLU A 26 23.97 -0.11 -31.26
CA GLU A 26 23.82 0.57 -29.97
C GLU A 26 22.91 -0.28 -29.06
N VAL A 27 23.44 -0.83 -27.97
CA VAL A 27 22.62 -1.41 -26.91
C VAL A 27 21.95 -0.25 -26.17
N LYS A 28 20.68 0.01 -26.48
CA LYS A 28 19.91 1.03 -25.78
C LYS A 28 19.77 0.65 -24.30
N PRO A 29 20.00 1.57 -23.35
CA PRO A 29 19.80 1.29 -21.92
C PRO A 29 18.32 0.96 -21.66
N SER A 30 18.06 -0.08 -20.86
CA SER A 30 16.73 -0.43 -20.41
C SER A 30 16.17 0.62 -19.45
N LEU A 31 14.85 0.81 -19.47
CA LEU A 31 14.13 1.63 -18.50
C LEU A 31 13.52 0.70 -17.43
N ASN A 32 13.97 0.84 -16.19
CA ASN A 32 13.51 0.03 -15.06
C ASN A 32 12.62 0.87 -14.15
N ILE A 33 11.66 0.23 -13.47
CA ILE A 33 10.80 0.87 -12.47
C ILE A 33 11.09 0.30 -11.09
N ILE A 34 11.22 1.17 -10.09
CA ILE A 34 11.36 0.79 -8.67
C ILE A 34 10.18 1.37 -7.86
N PRO A 35 9.46 0.57 -7.06
CA PRO A 35 9.53 -0.90 -7.03
C PRO A 35 9.00 -1.52 -8.33
N SER A 36 9.49 -2.70 -8.72
CA SER A 36 8.99 -3.43 -9.90
C SER A 36 7.72 -4.23 -9.60
N GLU A 37 7.46 -4.52 -8.32
CA GLU A 37 6.26 -5.19 -7.84
C GLU A 37 5.94 -4.76 -6.41
N ILE A 38 4.67 -4.51 -6.11
CA ILE A 38 4.20 -4.15 -4.77
C ILE A 38 2.74 -4.56 -4.55
N THR A 39 2.34 -4.73 -3.29
CA THR A 39 0.95 -4.85 -2.89
C THR A 39 0.50 -3.57 -2.18
N LEU A 40 -0.62 -2.99 -2.61
CA LEU A 40 -1.21 -1.78 -2.03
C LEU A 40 -2.66 -2.02 -1.64
N ASN A 41 -3.06 -1.43 -0.52
CA ASN A 41 -4.46 -1.33 -0.17
C ASN A 41 -5.14 -0.21 -0.96
N LYS A 42 -6.44 -0.37 -1.20
CA LYS A 42 -7.31 0.72 -1.62
C LYS A 42 -7.12 1.95 -0.70
N GLY A 43 -7.05 3.13 -1.30
CA GLY A 43 -6.79 4.40 -0.61
C GLY A 43 -5.32 4.69 -0.34
N GLN A 44 -4.38 3.77 -0.61
CA GLN A 44 -2.94 4.02 -0.46
C GLN A 44 -2.31 4.61 -1.73
N SER A 45 -1.20 5.33 -1.54
CA SER A 45 -0.37 5.85 -2.63
C SER A 45 1.06 5.32 -2.54
N GLN A 46 1.75 5.24 -3.68
CA GLN A 46 3.13 4.79 -3.81
C GLN A 46 3.88 5.59 -4.86
N GLN A 47 5.09 6.03 -4.53
CA GLN A 47 6.03 6.62 -5.49
C GLN A 47 6.73 5.52 -6.29
N PHE A 48 6.65 5.58 -7.61
CA PHE A 48 7.48 4.81 -8.53
C PHE A 48 8.60 5.67 -9.10
N ILE A 49 9.78 5.08 -9.29
CA ILE A 49 10.96 5.75 -9.83
C ILE A 49 11.36 5.03 -11.11
N ALA A 50 11.52 5.77 -12.20
CA ALA A 50 12.05 5.25 -13.46
C ALA A 50 13.57 5.49 -13.53
N LEU A 51 14.34 4.44 -13.80
CA LEU A 51 15.80 4.46 -13.93
C LEU A 51 16.21 4.01 -15.33
N LEU A 52 17.23 4.64 -15.91
CA LEU A 52 17.67 4.39 -17.27
C LEU A 52 19.09 3.86 -17.29
N GLY A 53 19.24 2.56 -17.57
CA GLY A 53 20.50 1.85 -17.35
C GLY A 53 20.90 1.88 -15.87
N GLU A 54 22.20 2.06 -15.60
CA GLU A 54 22.76 2.21 -14.25
C GLU A 54 22.79 3.67 -13.77
N GLU A 55 22.31 4.61 -14.59
CA GLU A 55 22.35 6.04 -14.26
C GLU A 55 21.36 6.33 -13.11
N GLN A 56 21.90 6.69 -11.95
CA GLN A 56 21.11 7.19 -10.83
C GLN A 56 20.76 8.66 -11.07
N GLY A 57 19.69 8.90 -11.82
CA GLY A 57 19.15 10.23 -12.04
C GLY A 57 17.63 10.18 -12.10
N GLN A 58 16.96 11.09 -11.38
CA GLN A 58 15.50 11.19 -11.43
C GLN A 58 15.08 11.75 -12.80
N LEU A 59 14.65 10.87 -13.70
CA LEU A 59 14.23 11.24 -15.05
C LEU A 59 12.81 11.81 -15.12
N SER A 60 12.19 12.17 -13.99
CA SER A 60 10.75 12.46 -13.86
C SER A 60 10.15 13.35 -14.96
N ARG A 61 10.89 14.36 -15.44
CA ARG A 61 10.43 15.29 -16.48
C ARG A 61 10.33 14.66 -17.89
N ARG A 62 11.13 13.61 -18.12
CA ARG A 62 11.34 12.93 -19.41
C ARG A 62 10.56 11.62 -19.53
N ILE A 63 9.76 11.31 -18.50
CA ILE A 63 8.97 10.09 -18.44
C ILE A 63 7.49 10.45 -18.56
N ASP A 64 6.79 9.69 -19.39
CA ASP A 64 5.35 9.62 -19.40
C ASP A 64 4.92 8.41 -18.55
N TRP A 65 4.15 8.70 -17.50
CA TRP A 65 3.59 7.69 -16.61
C TRP A 65 2.17 7.34 -17.03
N ARG A 66 1.84 6.05 -16.96
CA ARG A 66 0.51 5.52 -17.20
C ARG A 66 0.25 4.36 -16.26
N VAL A 67 -1.00 4.19 -15.85
CA VAL A 67 -1.49 2.99 -15.16
C VAL A 67 -2.55 2.33 -16.03
N ASP A 68 -2.38 1.03 -16.28
CA ASP A 68 -3.31 0.19 -17.02
C ASP A 68 -4.06 -0.77 -16.06
N GLY A 69 -5.24 -1.21 -16.48
CA GLY A 69 -6.09 -2.13 -15.71
C GLY A 69 -7.01 -1.47 -14.70
N VAL A 70 -7.07 -0.14 -14.64
CA VAL A 70 -7.91 0.62 -13.71
C VAL A 70 -9.40 0.31 -13.92
N GLN A 71 -10.08 -0.04 -12.82
CA GLN A 71 -11.53 -0.27 -12.71
C GLN A 71 -12.08 0.52 -11.51
N GLY A 72 -11.75 1.82 -11.46
CA GLY A 72 -12.04 2.73 -10.36
C GLY A 72 -11.47 4.12 -10.62
N ASN A 73 -11.24 4.89 -9.55
CA ASN A 73 -10.62 6.22 -9.61
C ASN A 73 -9.12 6.20 -9.31
N THR A 74 -8.45 5.08 -9.53
CA THR A 74 -6.99 4.97 -9.43
C THR A 74 -6.33 5.84 -10.50
N SER A 75 -5.27 6.56 -10.12
CA SER A 75 -4.53 7.44 -11.02
C SER A 75 -3.04 7.42 -10.71
N ILE A 76 -2.20 7.68 -11.71
CA ILE A 76 -0.78 7.97 -11.52
C ILE A 76 -0.49 9.39 -12.04
N ASP A 77 0.25 10.17 -11.26
CA ASP A 77 0.64 11.52 -11.67
C ASP A 77 1.91 11.55 -12.54
N ASN A 78 2.28 12.74 -13.02
CA ASN A 78 3.46 12.92 -13.86
C ASN A 78 4.80 12.78 -13.12
N THR A 79 4.77 12.67 -11.79
CA THR A 79 5.95 12.43 -10.95
C THR A 79 6.13 10.95 -10.64
N GLY A 80 5.17 10.10 -10.99
CA GLY A 80 5.18 8.66 -10.75
C GLY A 80 4.51 8.25 -9.44
N VAL A 81 3.74 9.13 -8.80
CA VAL A 81 2.94 8.75 -7.62
C VAL A 81 1.64 8.12 -8.10
N LEU A 82 1.51 6.81 -7.86
CA LEU A 82 0.26 6.08 -8.02
C LEU A 82 -0.60 6.28 -6.76
N SER A 83 -1.87 6.58 -6.92
CA SER A 83 -2.87 6.63 -5.85
C SER A 83 -4.00 5.65 -6.17
N VAL A 84 -4.10 4.58 -5.38
CA VAL A 84 -5.11 3.52 -5.57
C VAL A 84 -6.45 4.00 -5.05
N GLY A 85 -7.46 3.94 -5.90
CA GLY A 85 -8.82 4.36 -5.59
C GLY A 85 -9.48 3.50 -4.50
N GLU A 86 -10.29 4.12 -3.64
CA GLU A 86 -11.15 3.40 -2.68
C GLU A 86 -12.20 2.51 -3.39
N ASN A 87 -12.56 2.85 -4.64
CA ASN A 87 -13.48 2.08 -5.47
C ASN A 87 -12.79 1.20 -6.52
N GLU A 88 -11.45 1.04 -6.47
CA GLU A 88 -10.74 0.17 -7.38
C GLU A 88 -11.16 -1.29 -7.18
N THR A 89 -11.47 -1.98 -8.27
CA THR A 89 -11.91 -3.38 -8.25
C THR A 89 -10.96 -4.33 -8.96
N SER A 90 -10.02 -3.80 -9.76
CA SER A 90 -9.02 -4.63 -10.40
C SER A 90 -8.05 -5.18 -9.35
N PRO A 91 -7.79 -6.50 -9.31
CA PRO A 91 -6.81 -7.08 -8.40
C PRO A 91 -5.37 -6.77 -8.80
N ILE A 92 -5.14 -6.39 -10.07
CA ILE A 92 -3.82 -6.11 -10.62
C ILE A 92 -3.88 -4.85 -11.47
N LEU A 93 -2.95 -3.94 -11.23
CA LEU A 93 -2.68 -2.79 -12.08
C LEU A 93 -1.26 -2.87 -12.64
N ILE A 94 -1.05 -2.31 -13.82
CA ILE A 94 0.27 -2.26 -14.46
C ILE A 94 0.67 -0.80 -14.60
N VAL A 95 1.71 -0.39 -13.88
CA VAL A 95 2.33 0.92 -14.05
C VAL A 95 3.34 0.84 -15.18
N THR A 96 3.20 1.70 -16.17
CA THR A 96 4.12 1.83 -17.31
C THR A 96 4.79 3.20 -17.25
N ALA A 97 6.12 3.20 -17.28
CA ALA A 97 6.94 4.38 -17.53
C ALA A 97 7.43 4.32 -18.97
N THR A 98 7.24 5.38 -19.75
CA THR A 98 7.72 5.47 -21.13
C THR A 98 8.64 6.67 -21.27
N PHE A 99 9.79 6.50 -21.89
CA PHE A 99 10.71 7.61 -22.16
C PHE A 99 10.18 8.47 -23.31
N LYS A 100 9.97 9.77 -23.07
CA LYS A 100 9.33 10.69 -24.01
C LYS A 100 10.03 10.78 -25.36
N GLU A 101 11.35 10.77 -25.35
CA GLU A 101 12.17 10.95 -26.55
C GLU A 101 12.36 9.65 -27.35
N ASP A 102 12.05 8.50 -26.74
CA ASP A 102 12.15 7.19 -27.39
C ASP A 102 11.18 6.19 -26.75
N VAL A 103 9.98 6.11 -27.33
CA VAL A 103 8.89 5.26 -26.84
C VAL A 103 9.19 3.76 -26.86
N SER A 104 10.25 3.33 -27.56
CA SER A 104 10.72 1.94 -27.50
C SER A 104 11.35 1.58 -26.14
N ARG A 105 11.65 2.60 -25.32
CA ARG A 105 12.23 2.47 -23.99
C ARG A 105 11.13 2.67 -22.95
N PHE A 106 10.65 1.55 -22.42
CA PHE A 106 9.62 1.54 -21.39
C PHE A 106 9.96 0.51 -20.31
N GLY A 107 9.44 0.76 -19.11
CA GLY A 107 9.51 -0.12 -17.96
C GLY A 107 8.10 -0.43 -17.47
N ARG A 108 7.94 -1.55 -16.76
CA ARG A 108 6.66 -1.94 -16.16
C ARG A 108 6.85 -2.33 -14.70
N ALA A 109 5.86 -2.00 -13.88
CA ALA A 109 5.72 -2.49 -12.53
C ALA A 109 4.32 -3.08 -12.31
N ILE A 110 4.27 -4.15 -11.52
CA ILE A 110 3.02 -4.84 -11.14
C ILE A 110 2.55 -4.31 -9.80
N VAL A 111 1.27 -3.98 -9.69
CA VAL A 111 0.65 -3.57 -8.43
C VAL A 111 -0.49 -4.52 -8.13
N HIS A 112 -0.37 -5.28 -7.04
CA HIS A 112 -1.46 -6.06 -6.47
C HIS A 112 -2.32 -5.15 -5.62
N VAL A 113 -3.62 -5.08 -5.92
CA VAL A 113 -4.59 -4.28 -5.18
C VAL A 113 -5.34 -5.19 -4.23
N ILE A 114 -5.32 -4.81 -2.96
CA ILE A 114 -6.06 -5.50 -1.90
C ILE A 114 -6.95 -4.54 -1.13
N ASP A 115 -7.88 -5.08 -0.38
CA ASP A 115 -8.77 -4.31 0.49
C ASP A 115 -8.62 -4.80 1.94
N ASN A 116 -7.57 -4.36 2.63
CA ASN A 116 -7.37 -4.76 4.03
C ASN A 116 -8.20 -3.93 5.02
N LYS A 117 -9.07 -3.01 4.60
CA LYS A 117 -10.12 -2.51 5.51
C LYS A 117 -10.99 -3.65 6.01
N VAL A 118 -11.06 -4.75 5.26
CA VAL A 118 -11.87 -5.94 5.58
C VAL A 118 -11.11 -6.97 6.46
N SER A 119 -9.79 -6.83 6.68
CA SER A 119 -9.01 -7.82 7.46
C SER A 119 -8.69 -7.39 8.89
N GLN A 120 -8.88 -6.12 9.26
CA GLN A 120 -8.61 -5.69 10.63
C GLN A 120 -9.74 -6.15 11.55
N GLN A 121 -9.46 -7.21 12.30
CA GLN A 121 -10.38 -7.76 13.30
C GLN A 121 -9.89 -7.48 14.70
N TYR A 122 -10.83 -7.10 15.56
CA TYR A 122 -10.63 -6.83 16.97
C TYR A 122 -11.26 -7.94 17.81
N THR A 123 -10.70 -8.18 18.98
CA THR A 123 -11.15 -9.21 19.91
C THR A 123 -12.30 -8.68 20.75
N LEU A 124 -13.44 -9.36 20.70
CA LEU A 124 -14.54 -9.21 21.66
C LEU A 124 -14.46 -10.34 22.68
N THR A 125 -14.38 -9.99 23.96
CA THR A 125 -14.49 -10.93 25.07
C THR A 125 -15.82 -10.71 25.80
N VAL A 126 -16.71 -11.69 25.74
CA VAL A 126 -17.97 -11.69 26.49
C VAL A 126 -17.80 -12.53 27.76
N ILE A 127 -17.99 -11.91 28.92
CA ILE A 127 -17.95 -12.56 30.24
C ILE A 127 -19.38 -12.88 30.68
N ASN A 128 -19.57 -14.10 31.19
CA ASN A 128 -20.87 -14.65 31.59
C ASN A 128 -21.92 -14.71 30.45
N GLY A 129 -21.46 -14.91 29.21
CA GLY A 129 -22.34 -15.02 28.05
C GLY A 129 -21.66 -15.60 26.81
N THR A 130 -22.36 -15.54 25.68
CA THR A 130 -21.86 -15.93 24.35
C THR A 130 -21.60 -14.71 23.46
N GLY A 131 -20.83 -14.91 22.39
CA GLY A 131 -20.55 -13.88 21.37
C GLY A 131 -19.09 -13.46 21.30
N SER A 132 -18.21 -14.00 22.15
CA SER A 132 -16.77 -13.79 22.06
C SER A 132 -16.21 -14.23 20.70
N GLY A 133 -15.21 -13.52 20.19
CA GLY A 133 -14.62 -13.81 18.89
C GLY A 133 -13.80 -12.65 18.35
N ARG A 134 -13.38 -12.77 17.08
CA ARG A 134 -12.69 -11.70 16.36
C ARG A 134 -13.62 -11.16 15.27
N TYR A 135 -13.85 -9.86 15.28
CA TYR A 135 -14.84 -9.21 14.41
C TYR A 135 -14.26 -7.96 13.78
N ALA A 136 -14.70 -7.66 12.55
CA ALA A 136 -14.40 -6.39 11.91
C ALA A 136 -15.16 -5.25 12.61
N PRO A 137 -14.67 -4.00 12.54
CA PRO A 137 -15.40 -2.82 13.02
C PRO A 137 -16.82 -2.73 12.51
N ASN A 138 -17.72 -2.20 13.33
CA ASN A 138 -19.14 -2.00 13.05
C ASN A 138 -19.95 -3.28 12.80
N THR A 139 -19.34 -4.47 12.94
CA THR A 139 -20.07 -5.73 12.93
C THR A 139 -21.05 -5.77 14.11
N GLN A 140 -22.30 -6.12 13.85
CA GLN A 140 -23.28 -6.42 14.90
C GLN A 140 -23.13 -7.87 15.33
N VAL A 141 -22.87 -8.09 16.61
CA VAL A 141 -22.67 -9.41 17.22
C VAL A 141 -23.83 -9.68 18.19
N LEU A 142 -24.53 -10.80 18.00
CA LEU A 142 -25.54 -11.26 18.95
C LEU A 142 -24.86 -11.80 20.22
N ILE A 143 -25.06 -11.11 21.34
CA ILE A 143 -24.60 -11.56 22.65
C ILE A 143 -25.78 -12.09 23.46
N THR A 144 -25.55 -13.17 24.20
CA THR A 144 -26.58 -13.81 25.04
C THR A 144 -25.99 -14.11 26.42
N ALA A 145 -26.68 -13.71 27.49
CA ALA A 145 -26.23 -13.92 28.86
C ALA A 145 -26.47 -15.38 29.28
N HIS A 146 -25.49 -16.00 29.93
CA HIS A 146 -25.63 -17.28 30.60
C HIS A 146 -26.08 -17.02 32.04
N VAL A 147 -27.38 -16.88 32.24
CA VAL A 147 -27.97 -16.58 33.56
C VAL A 147 -27.84 -17.81 34.46
N PRO A 148 -27.15 -17.73 35.62
CA PRO A 148 -27.08 -18.83 36.58
C PRO A 148 -28.45 -19.15 37.20
N GLU A 149 -28.60 -20.36 37.74
CA GLU A 149 -29.76 -20.71 38.58
C GLU A 149 -29.87 -19.73 39.77
N GLU A 150 -31.10 -19.47 40.20
CA GLU A 150 -31.45 -18.55 41.29
C GLU A 150 -31.09 -17.05 41.08
N LYS A 151 -30.76 -16.65 39.84
CA LYS A 151 -30.49 -15.25 39.50
C LYS A 151 -31.37 -14.77 38.34
N VAL A 152 -31.47 -13.45 38.23
CA VAL A 152 -32.03 -12.78 37.06
C VAL A 152 -30.98 -11.92 36.39
N PHE A 153 -31.05 -11.87 35.07
CA PHE A 153 -30.27 -10.91 34.28
C PHE A 153 -30.60 -9.48 34.72
N ASP A 154 -29.56 -8.69 35.02
CA ASP A 154 -29.74 -7.30 35.43
C ASP A 154 -29.38 -6.33 34.30
N HIS A 155 -28.13 -6.37 33.82
CA HIS A 155 -27.69 -5.56 32.69
C HIS A 155 -26.36 -6.05 32.08
N TRP A 156 -26.04 -5.52 30.90
CA TRP A 156 -24.72 -5.61 30.29
C TRP A 156 -23.89 -4.35 30.56
N GLU A 157 -22.58 -4.49 30.67
CA GLU A 157 -21.63 -3.36 30.55
C GLU A 157 -20.59 -3.67 29.49
N ALA A 158 -20.17 -2.65 28.73
CA ALA A 158 -19.11 -2.75 27.73
C ALA A 158 -18.00 -1.74 28.03
N SER A 159 -16.74 -2.16 27.90
CA SER A 159 -15.60 -1.25 28.05
C SER A 159 -15.51 -0.23 26.90
N LYS A 160 -15.94 -0.64 25.69
CA LYS A 160 -16.03 0.13 24.45
C LYS A 160 -17.17 -0.42 23.58
N GLY A 161 -17.50 0.29 22.50
CA GLY A 161 -18.57 -0.12 21.58
C GLY A 161 -19.96 0.30 22.05
N SER A 162 -21.00 -0.31 21.49
CA SER A 162 -22.39 0.03 21.81
C SER A 162 -23.25 -1.22 21.88
N ILE A 163 -24.15 -1.27 22.86
CA ILE A 163 -25.12 -2.35 23.04
C ILE A 163 -26.50 -1.77 22.78
N GLU A 164 -27.31 -2.41 21.95
CA GLU A 164 -28.65 -1.91 21.58
C GLU A 164 -29.59 -1.84 22.78
N ASN A 165 -29.66 -2.91 23.59
CA ASN A 165 -30.45 -2.94 24.80
C ASN A 165 -29.66 -3.55 25.97
N LEU A 166 -29.19 -2.69 26.87
CA LEU A 166 -28.42 -3.08 28.06
C LEU A 166 -29.22 -3.97 29.03
N ARG A 167 -30.56 -4.01 28.94
CA ARG A 167 -31.44 -4.72 29.88
C ARG A 167 -32.11 -5.97 29.29
N ALA A 168 -31.77 -6.33 28.05
CA ALA A 168 -32.19 -7.60 27.45
C ALA A 168 -31.11 -8.68 27.60
N SER A 169 -31.48 -9.86 28.08
CA SER A 169 -30.55 -11.00 28.24
C SER A 169 -29.96 -11.48 26.91
N GLN A 170 -30.59 -11.12 25.79
CA GLN A 170 -30.08 -11.26 24.44
C GLN A 170 -30.19 -9.91 23.72
N THR A 171 -29.10 -9.44 23.13
CA THR A 171 -29.01 -8.13 22.45
C THR A 171 -27.91 -8.12 21.39
N LEU A 172 -27.91 -7.12 20.52
CA LEU A 172 -26.80 -6.85 19.59
C LEU A 172 -25.77 -5.93 20.23
N PHE A 173 -24.49 -6.25 19.99
CA PHE A 173 -23.33 -5.42 20.29
C PHE A 173 -22.65 -4.98 18.99
N THR A 174 -22.36 -3.69 18.86
CA THR A 174 -21.64 -3.14 17.71
C THR A 174 -20.14 -3.04 18.03
N MET A 175 -19.34 -3.78 17.24
CA MET A 175 -17.89 -3.87 17.44
C MET A 175 -17.18 -2.53 17.19
N PRO A 176 -16.36 -2.01 18.11
CA PRO A 176 -15.54 -0.82 17.88
C PRO A 176 -14.28 -1.12 17.06
N GLN A 177 -13.50 -0.09 16.76
CA GLN A 177 -12.17 -0.20 16.10
C GLN A 177 -11.03 -0.48 17.10
N GLU A 178 -11.30 -1.23 18.16
CA GLU A 178 -10.34 -1.65 19.19
C GLU A 178 -10.83 -2.91 19.90
N ASP A 179 -9.92 -3.63 20.58
CA ASP A 179 -10.28 -4.78 21.39
C ASP A 179 -11.18 -4.34 22.57
N THR A 180 -12.17 -5.16 22.90
CA THR A 180 -13.18 -4.78 23.90
C THR A 180 -13.71 -5.96 24.70
N MET A 181 -14.35 -5.64 25.81
CA MET A 181 -14.93 -6.57 26.75
C MET A 181 -16.36 -6.18 27.07
N VAL A 182 -17.24 -7.18 27.12
CA VAL A 182 -18.65 -7.05 27.51
C VAL A 182 -18.93 -8.02 28.65
N ILE A 183 -19.58 -7.56 29.73
CA ILE A 183 -19.87 -8.36 30.93
C ILE A 183 -21.38 -8.40 31.16
N ALA A 184 -21.94 -9.60 31.34
CA ALA A 184 -23.30 -9.75 31.90
C ALA A 184 -23.27 -9.73 33.43
N TYR A 185 -24.07 -8.83 34.00
CA TYR A 185 -24.33 -8.73 35.43
C TYR A 185 -25.69 -9.32 35.80
N PHE A 186 -25.73 -9.92 36.98
CA PHE A 186 -26.90 -10.60 37.52
C PHE A 186 -27.21 -10.08 38.91
N ARG A 187 -28.49 -10.11 39.27
CA ARG A 187 -28.96 -9.88 40.64
C ARG A 187 -29.71 -11.10 41.13
N ASP A 188 -29.81 -11.22 42.44
CA ASP A 188 -30.56 -12.32 43.05
C ASP A 188 -32.07 -12.16 42.74
N LEU A 189 -32.79 -13.29 42.72
CA LEU A 189 -34.24 -13.35 42.51
C LEU A 189 -35.03 -12.58 43.57
#